data_AF-A0A4Q5SBF7-F1
#
_entry.id   AF-A0A4Q5SBF7-F1
#
_cell.length_a   1.000
_cell.length_b   1.000
_cell.length_c   1.000
_cell.angle_alpha   90.00
_cell.angle_beta   90.00
_cell.angle_gamma   90.00
#
_symmetry.space_group_name_H-M   'P 1'
#
loop_
_entity.id
_entity.type
_entity.pdbx_description
1 polymer ?
#
loop_
_entity_poly.entity_id
_entity_poly.type
_entity_poly.pdbx_seq_one_letter_code
_entity_poly.pdbx_strand_id
1 'polypeptide(L)'
;MTVLSRATLSSLPATVETPAGRPALSTGIVHFGPGAFHRAHQAAYIDRLLADDSRWGIAAVSMRTRGTVDALAAQDGLYTLAIRDAAPSLRVIAAHSAFLGPEDAAQTTALLADPAVRLVTSTVTEKGYCLAPDGTLDLAHPDIVHDLARAGTPRSVVGWIVQG
;
A
#
# COMPACT_ATOMS: atom_id res chain seq x y z
N MET A 1 -7.43 -26.21 3.23
CA MET A 1 -7.83 -24.82 3.50
C MET A 1 -7.92 -24.11 2.16
N THR A 2 -9.05 -23.46 1.87
CA THR A 2 -9.21 -22.66 0.65
C THR A 2 -8.48 -21.34 0.82
N VAL A 3 -7.52 -21.03 -0.06
CA VAL A 3 -6.83 -19.74 -0.06
C VAL A 3 -7.79 -18.65 -0.56
N LEU A 4 -7.78 -17.48 0.08
CA LEU A 4 -8.55 -16.33 -0.37
C LEU A 4 -7.97 -15.83 -1.70
N SER A 5 -8.80 -15.82 -2.73
CA SER A 5 -8.47 -15.29 -4.06
C SER A 5 -9.75 -14.87 -4.77
N ARG A 6 -9.64 -14.17 -5.89
CA ARG A 6 -10.82 -13.76 -6.70
C ARG A 6 -11.63 -14.96 -7.16
N ALA A 7 -10.97 -16.10 -7.41
CA ALA A 7 -11.62 -17.35 -7.82
C ALA A 7 -12.42 -18.00 -6.68
N THR A 8 -12.07 -17.75 -5.42
CA THR A 8 -12.73 -18.37 -4.25
C THR A 8 -13.69 -17.44 -3.52
N LEU A 9 -13.75 -16.15 -3.89
CA LEU A 9 -14.65 -15.14 -3.29
C LEU A 9 -16.12 -15.58 -3.21
N SER A 10 -16.66 -16.17 -4.28
CA SER A 10 -18.06 -16.62 -4.33
C SER A 10 -18.35 -17.83 -3.45
N SER A 11 -17.31 -18.48 -2.90
CA SER A 11 -17.42 -19.64 -2.02
C SER A 11 -17.31 -19.28 -0.53
N LEU A 12 -17.10 -18.00 -0.21
CA LEU A 12 -17.00 -17.54 1.17
C LEU A 12 -18.36 -17.65 1.89
N PRO A 13 -18.36 -17.89 3.22
CA PRO A 13 -19.59 -17.84 4.01
C PRO A 13 -20.32 -16.50 3.85
N ALA A 14 -21.65 -16.53 3.83
CA ALA A 14 -22.48 -15.33 3.69
C ALA A 14 -22.28 -14.30 4.82
N THR A 15 -21.66 -14.70 5.94
CA THR A 15 -21.27 -13.82 7.05
C THR A 15 -20.03 -12.97 6.77
N VAL A 16 -19.29 -13.24 5.69
CA VAL A 16 -18.15 -12.45 5.26
C VAL A 16 -18.60 -11.49 4.16
N GLU A 17 -18.50 -10.18 4.43
CA GLU A 17 -18.82 -9.16 3.45
C GLU A 17 -17.76 -9.13 2.34
N THR A 18 -18.17 -9.12 1.06
CA THR A 18 -17.25 -9.10 -0.08
C THR A 18 -17.48 -7.90 -0.99
N PRO A 19 -16.44 -7.38 -1.66
CA PRO A 19 -16.60 -6.37 -2.70
C PRO A 19 -17.09 -7.04 -3.98
N ALA A 20 -18.39 -6.96 -4.27
CA ALA A 20 -19.00 -7.55 -5.46
C ALA A 20 -19.16 -6.54 -6.60
N GLY A 21 -19.02 -7.02 -7.85
CA GLY A 21 -19.45 -6.27 -9.06
C GLY A 21 -18.60 -5.06 -9.44
N ARG A 22 -17.34 -4.98 -9.02
CA ARG A 22 -16.47 -3.83 -9.32
C ARG A 22 -15.70 -4.00 -10.63
N PRO A 23 -15.48 -2.90 -11.40
CA PRO A 23 -14.58 -2.91 -12.54
C PRO A 23 -13.12 -3.09 -12.09
N ALA A 24 -12.24 -3.35 -13.05
CA ALA A 24 -10.80 -3.39 -12.79
C ALA A 24 -10.31 -2.04 -12.24
N LEU A 25 -9.40 -2.10 -11.27
CA LEU A 25 -8.85 -0.91 -10.63
C LEU A 25 -7.82 -0.24 -11.55
N SER A 26 -7.84 1.09 -11.58
CA SER A 26 -6.64 1.87 -11.96
C SER A 26 -5.88 2.28 -10.69
N THR A 27 -4.60 2.59 -10.83
CA THR A 27 -3.77 3.05 -9.70
C THR A 27 -3.83 4.57 -9.61
N GLY A 28 -4.46 5.07 -8.54
CA GLY A 28 -4.53 6.50 -8.24
C GLY A 28 -3.75 6.91 -6.99
N ILE A 29 -3.30 5.92 -6.21
CA ILE A 29 -2.62 6.12 -4.94
C ILE A 29 -1.36 5.26 -4.89
N VAL A 30 -0.22 5.86 -4.56
CA VAL A 30 0.96 5.13 -4.11
C VAL A 30 1.00 5.18 -2.58
N HIS A 31 1.18 4.02 -1.94
CA HIS A 31 1.27 3.93 -0.49
C HIS A 31 2.58 3.26 -0.03
N PHE A 32 3.42 4.01 0.67
CA PHE A 32 4.67 3.51 1.26
C PHE A 32 4.46 2.92 2.66
N GLY A 33 4.91 1.68 2.84
CA GLY A 33 4.81 0.96 4.11
C GLY A 33 3.42 0.34 4.36
N PRO A 34 3.00 -0.67 3.56
CA PRO A 34 1.65 -1.23 3.57
C PRO A 34 1.39 -2.17 4.76
N GLY A 35 1.72 -1.73 5.98
CA GLY A 35 1.61 -2.49 7.22
C GLY A 35 0.18 -2.74 7.68
N ALA A 36 0.03 -3.28 8.89
CA ALA A 36 -1.28 -3.62 9.45
C ALA A 36 -2.21 -2.41 9.59
N PHE A 37 -1.69 -1.25 10.03
CA PHE A 37 -2.48 -0.03 10.18
C PHE A 37 -3.04 0.46 8.84
N HIS A 38 -2.20 0.54 7.80
CA HIS A 38 -2.64 0.84 6.42
C HIS A 38 -3.82 -0.03 5.99
N ARG A 39 -3.65 -1.34 6.15
CA ARG A 39 -4.64 -2.33 5.74
C ARG A 39 -5.93 -2.27 6.56
N ALA A 40 -5.85 -1.89 7.83
CA ALA A 40 -7.02 -1.75 8.69
C ALA A 40 -7.73 -0.40 8.54
N HIS A 41 -7.04 0.63 8.02
CA HIS A 41 -7.54 2.00 8.01
C HIS A 41 -7.66 2.57 6.58
N GLN A 42 -6.59 3.10 5.99
CA GLN A 42 -6.65 3.80 4.70
C GLN A 42 -7.21 2.90 3.60
N ALA A 43 -6.69 1.66 3.49
CA ALA A 43 -7.17 0.70 2.49
C ALA A 43 -8.64 0.30 2.71
N ALA A 44 -9.13 0.26 3.96
CA ALA A 44 -10.52 -0.05 4.25
C ALA A 44 -11.49 1.06 3.78
N TYR A 45 -11.09 2.33 3.93
CA TYR A 45 -11.87 3.46 3.40
C TYR A 45 -11.83 3.51 1.87
N ILE A 46 -10.65 3.33 1.27
CA ILE A 46 -10.53 3.30 -0.19
C ILE A 46 -11.31 2.12 -0.76
N ASP A 47 -11.27 0.94 -0.14
CA ASP A 47 -12.09 -0.19 -0.55
C ASP A 47 -13.57 0.17 -0.66
N ARG A 48 -14.13 0.94 0.26
CA ARG A 48 -15.53 1.39 0.15
C ARG A 48 -15.72 2.33 -1.05
N LEU A 49 -14.84 3.31 -1.22
CA LEU A 49 -14.88 4.28 -2.33
C LEU A 49 -14.79 3.63 -3.72
N LEU A 50 -14.06 2.52 -3.85
CA LEU A 50 -13.85 1.85 -5.14
C LEU A 50 -15.12 1.25 -5.75
N ALA A 51 -16.23 1.17 -5.01
CA ALA A 51 -17.53 0.85 -5.61
C ALA A 51 -18.03 1.97 -6.54
N ASP A 52 -17.68 3.21 -6.24
CA ASP A 52 -18.15 4.40 -6.96
C ASP A 52 -17.08 4.95 -7.91
N ASP A 53 -15.79 4.83 -7.56
CA ASP A 53 -14.68 5.33 -8.38
C ASP A 53 -13.47 4.38 -8.34
N SER A 54 -13.34 3.53 -9.35
CA SER A 54 -12.29 2.52 -9.44
C SER A 54 -10.90 3.05 -9.76
N ARG A 55 -10.75 4.37 -9.96
CA ARG A 55 -9.45 5.00 -10.26
C ARG A 55 -8.54 5.10 -9.04
N TRP A 56 -9.09 4.97 -7.84
CA TRP A 56 -8.36 5.17 -6.58
C TRP A 56 -7.67 3.91 -6.06
N GLY A 57 -7.39 2.92 -6.91
CA GLY A 57 -6.64 1.72 -6.52
C GLY A 57 -5.27 2.07 -5.95
N ILE A 58 -4.81 1.25 -5.01
CA ILE A 58 -3.59 1.50 -4.24
C ILE A 58 -2.45 0.61 -4.75
N ALA A 59 -1.36 1.23 -5.19
CA ALA A 59 -0.07 0.55 -5.28
C ALA A 59 0.56 0.47 -3.88
N ALA A 60 0.71 -0.74 -3.36
CA ALA A 60 1.42 -0.99 -2.11
C ALA A 60 2.93 -1.07 -2.36
N VAL A 61 3.70 -0.18 -1.74
CA VAL A 61 5.16 -0.12 -1.90
C VAL A 61 5.85 -0.44 -0.57
N SER A 62 6.63 -1.52 -0.56
CA SER A 62 7.47 -1.89 0.57
C SER A 62 8.94 -1.58 0.25
N MET A 63 9.55 -0.69 1.04
CA MET A 63 10.92 -0.22 0.79
C MET A 63 12.01 -1.15 1.36
N ARG A 64 11.66 -2.10 2.23
CA ARG A 64 12.65 -2.92 2.96
C ARG A 64 12.59 -4.41 2.64
N THR A 65 11.40 -5.00 2.60
CA THR A 65 11.23 -6.44 2.37
C THR A 65 9.98 -6.71 1.54
N ARG A 66 10.00 -7.77 0.72
CA ARG A 66 8.83 -8.13 -0.09
C ARG A 66 7.70 -8.82 0.69
N GLY A 67 7.96 -9.37 1.87
CA GLY A 67 7.06 -10.34 2.51
C GLY A 67 5.59 -9.90 2.62
N THR A 68 5.31 -8.62 2.88
CA THR A 68 3.93 -8.11 2.92
C THR A 68 3.30 -7.98 1.52
N VAL A 69 4.04 -7.45 0.55
CA VAL A 69 3.53 -7.24 -0.81
C VAL A 69 3.36 -8.57 -1.55
N ASP A 70 4.25 -9.54 -1.31
CA ASP A 70 4.11 -10.91 -1.84
C ASP A 70 2.91 -11.64 -1.23
N ALA A 71 2.68 -11.50 0.09
CA ALA A 71 1.51 -12.10 0.74
C ALA A 71 0.18 -11.51 0.22
N LEU A 72 0.15 -10.21 -0.09
CA LEU A 72 -1.00 -9.59 -0.76
C LEU A 72 -1.15 -10.11 -2.19
N ALA A 73 -0.07 -10.14 -2.97
CA ALA A 73 -0.08 -10.61 -4.36
C ALA A 73 -0.55 -12.07 -4.48
N ALA A 74 -0.12 -12.93 -3.56
CA ALA A 74 -0.53 -14.34 -3.50
C ALA A 74 -2.04 -14.56 -3.31
N GLN A 75 -2.77 -13.52 -2.89
CA GLN A 75 -4.23 -13.53 -2.70
C GLN A 75 -4.94 -12.52 -3.62
N ASP A 76 -4.37 -12.17 -4.78
CA ASP A 76 -4.92 -11.18 -5.72
C ASP A 76 -5.14 -9.78 -5.13
N GLY A 77 -4.38 -9.42 -4.09
CA GLY A 77 -4.54 -8.21 -3.29
C GLY A 77 -5.61 -8.28 -2.21
N LEU A 78 -6.26 -9.44 -2.06
CA LEU A 78 -7.33 -9.63 -1.10
C LEU A 78 -6.79 -9.97 0.28
N TYR A 79 -7.45 -9.44 1.30
CA TYR A 79 -7.27 -9.87 2.69
C TYR A 79 -8.55 -9.62 3.48
N THR A 80 -8.67 -10.26 4.64
CA THR A 80 -9.84 -10.07 5.52
C THR A 80 -9.53 -9.04 6.59
N LEU A 81 -10.37 -8.00 6.67
CA LEU A 81 -10.46 -7.12 7.83
C LEU A 81 -11.44 -7.74 8.83
N ALA A 82 -10.96 -7.98 10.05
CA ALA A 82 -11.78 -8.47 11.16
C ALA A 82 -11.98 -7.35 12.18
N ILE A 83 -13.22 -6.91 12.36
CA ILE A 83 -13.61 -5.98 13.42
C ILE A 83 -14.02 -6.82 14.63
N ARG A 84 -13.36 -6.57 15.77
CA ARG A 84 -13.65 -7.22 17.05
C ARG A 84 -14.27 -6.21 17.99
N ASP A 85 -15.58 -6.21 18.04
CA ASP A 85 -16.41 -5.36 18.87
C ASP A 85 -17.60 -6.18 19.40
N ALA A 86 -18.54 -5.57 20.13
CA ALA A 86 -19.77 -6.19 20.60
C ALA A 86 -20.56 -6.88 19.46
N ALA A 87 -20.54 -6.27 18.27
CA ALA A 87 -20.97 -6.89 17.01
C ALA A 87 -19.74 -7.13 16.11
N PRO A 88 -19.13 -8.33 16.12
CA PRO A 88 -17.98 -8.61 15.29
C PRO A 88 -18.37 -8.73 13.81
N SER A 89 -17.48 -8.34 12.92
CA SER A 89 -17.70 -8.44 11.48
C SER A 89 -16.43 -8.81 10.73
N LEU A 90 -16.61 -9.47 9.58
CA LEU A 90 -15.55 -9.83 8.65
C LEU A 90 -15.87 -9.21 7.29
N ARG A 91 -14.88 -8.57 6.70
CA ARG A 91 -14.96 -8.03 5.34
C ARG A 91 -13.72 -8.36 4.55
N VAL A 92 -13.87 -8.81 3.32
CA VAL A 92 -12.76 -8.86 2.37
C VAL A 92 -12.48 -7.46 1.83
N ILE A 93 -11.23 -7.04 1.91
CA ILE A 93 -10.75 -5.79 1.33
C ILE A 93 -10.09 -6.09 -0.02
N ALA A 94 -10.40 -5.28 -1.03
CA ALA A 94 -9.86 -5.42 -2.39
C ALA A 94 -9.42 -4.06 -2.95
N ALA A 95 -8.59 -3.32 -2.19
CA ALA A 95 -8.19 -1.96 -2.53
C ALA A 95 -6.86 -1.84 -3.29
N HIS A 96 -6.05 -2.88 -3.31
CA HIS A 96 -4.69 -2.84 -3.85
C HIS A 96 -4.67 -3.26 -5.33
N SER A 97 -4.03 -2.44 -6.17
CA SER A 97 -3.90 -2.64 -7.62
C SER A 97 -2.48 -3.07 -8.04
N ALA A 98 -1.46 -2.83 -7.21
CA ALA A 98 -0.08 -3.22 -7.47
C ALA A 98 0.69 -3.49 -6.17
N PHE A 99 1.76 -4.30 -6.26
CA PHE A 99 2.53 -4.82 -5.14
C PHE A 99 4.03 -4.72 -5.46
N LEU A 100 4.71 -3.74 -4.86
CA LEU A 100 6.07 -3.36 -5.25
C LEU A 100 7.04 -3.52 -4.08
N GLY A 101 8.11 -4.30 -4.31
CA GLY A 101 9.22 -4.49 -3.39
C GLY A 101 10.41 -3.55 -3.69
N PRO A 102 11.50 -3.67 -2.91
CA PRO A 102 12.72 -2.87 -3.09
C PRO A 102 13.34 -2.96 -4.49
N GLU A 103 13.22 -4.10 -5.15
CA GLU A 103 13.71 -4.37 -6.51
C GLU A 103 12.86 -3.74 -7.61
N ASP A 104 11.61 -3.38 -7.31
CA ASP A 104 10.64 -2.84 -8.27
C ASP A 104 10.76 -1.30 -8.38
N ALA A 105 11.98 -0.79 -8.22
CA ALA A 105 12.27 0.64 -8.13
C ALA A 105 11.88 1.44 -9.38
N ALA A 106 12.12 0.85 -10.56
CA ALA A 106 11.74 1.45 -11.84
C ALA A 106 10.22 1.60 -11.96
N GLN A 107 9.46 0.58 -11.54
CA GLN A 107 8.01 0.61 -11.56
C GLN A 107 7.44 1.60 -10.52
N THR A 108 8.04 1.65 -9.33
CA THR A 108 7.68 2.65 -8.31
C THR A 108 7.88 4.06 -8.83
N THR A 109 9.03 4.34 -9.48
CA THR A 109 9.32 5.65 -10.10
C THR A 109 8.30 5.98 -11.19
N ALA A 110 7.99 5.02 -12.06
CA ALA A 110 7.03 5.22 -13.13
C ALA A 110 5.63 5.57 -12.61
N LEU A 111 5.18 4.93 -11.52
CA LEU A 111 3.91 5.24 -10.89
C LEU A 111 3.90 6.62 -10.23
N LEU A 112 4.99 7.03 -9.58
CA LEU A 112 5.06 8.37 -8.97
C LEU A 112 4.99 9.49 -10.02
N ALA A 113 5.53 9.25 -11.21
CA ALA A 113 5.46 10.19 -12.34
C ALA A 113 4.15 10.10 -13.15
N ASP A 114 3.27 9.14 -12.86
CA ASP A 114 2.03 8.94 -13.61
C ASP A 114 0.98 10.00 -13.21
N PRO A 115 0.44 10.80 -14.17
CA PRO A 115 -0.58 11.80 -13.87
C PRO A 115 -1.90 11.21 -13.34
N ALA A 116 -2.15 9.91 -13.50
CA ALA A 116 -3.27 9.21 -12.89
C ALA A 116 -3.06 8.99 -11.38
N VAL A 117 -1.81 8.92 -10.90
CA VAL A 117 -1.49 8.88 -9.47
C VAL A 117 -1.62 10.29 -8.90
N ARG A 118 -2.64 10.49 -8.07
CA ARG A 118 -2.99 11.80 -7.51
C ARG A 118 -2.61 11.95 -6.05
N LEU A 119 -2.31 10.83 -5.37
CA LEU A 119 -1.94 10.80 -3.97
C LEU A 119 -0.74 9.90 -3.72
N VAL A 120 0.20 10.42 -2.92
CA VAL A 120 1.26 9.63 -2.30
C VAL A 120 1.03 9.65 -0.79
N THR A 121 0.90 8.48 -0.19
CA THR A 121 0.62 8.31 1.25
C THR A 121 1.64 7.39 1.89
N SER A 122 1.80 7.47 3.22
CA SER A 122 2.81 6.66 3.90
C SER A 122 2.43 6.29 5.33
N THR A 123 2.76 5.06 5.74
CA THR A 123 2.80 4.64 7.15
C THR A 123 4.14 3.97 7.47
N VAL A 124 5.21 4.76 7.43
CA VAL A 124 6.61 4.31 7.58
C VAL A 124 7.14 4.33 9.01
N THR A 125 6.28 4.58 10.00
CA THR A 125 6.61 4.93 11.40
C THR A 125 7.37 6.25 11.53
N GLU A 126 7.53 6.75 12.75
CA GLU A 126 8.22 7.99 13.08
C GLU A 126 9.66 7.98 12.59
N LYS A 127 10.35 6.84 12.69
CA LYS A 127 11.74 6.69 12.23
C LYS A 127 11.88 6.75 10.72
N GLY A 128 10.80 6.49 9.97
CA GLY A 128 10.84 6.51 8.51
C GLY A 128 10.99 7.90 7.89
N TYR A 129 10.78 8.96 8.68
CA TYR A 129 10.92 10.35 8.23
C TYR A 129 12.35 10.91 8.37
N CYS A 130 13.29 10.14 8.94
CA CYS A 130 14.70 10.53 9.09
C CYS A 130 14.86 11.89 9.79
N LEU A 131 14.14 12.12 10.89
CA LEU A 131 14.16 13.39 11.61
C LEU A 131 15.23 13.41 12.72
N ALA A 132 15.87 14.56 12.89
CA ALA A 132 16.72 14.89 14.02
C ALA A 132 15.87 15.18 15.28
N PRO A 133 16.47 15.25 16.49
CA PRO A 133 15.73 15.50 17.73
C PRO A 133 14.95 16.82 17.77
N ASP A 134 15.36 17.80 16.97
CA ASP A 134 14.67 19.09 16.83
C ASP A 134 13.51 19.05 15.81
N GLY A 135 13.24 17.89 15.21
CA GLY A 135 12.18 17.67 14.23
C GLY A 135 12.53 18.08 12.80
N THR A 136 13.76 18.56 12.55
CA THR A 136 14.24 18.83 11.18
C THR A 136 14.70 17.56 10.49
N LEU A 137 14.89 17.60 9.17
CA LEU A 137 15.46 16.46 8.44
C LEU A 137 16.92 16.25 8.88
N ASP A 138 17.24 15.06 9.36
CA ASP A 138 18.60 14.67 9.71
C ASP A 138 19.42 14.40 8.44
N LEU A 139 20.17 15.41 8.00
CA LEU A 139 21.05 15.32 6.82
C LEU A 139 22.23 14.36 7.01
N ALA A 140 22.53 13.95 8.25
CA ALA A 140 23.55 12.94 8.54
C ALA A 140 22.98 11.51 8.59
N HIS A 141 21.65 11.35 8.50
CA HIS A 141 21.03 10.02 8.48
C HIS A 141 21.53 9.23 7.25
N PRO A 142 21.97 7.96 7.40
CA PRO A 142 22.58 7.20 6.30
C PRO A 142 21.74 7.10 5.04
N ASP A 143 20.42 6.95 5.18
CA ASP A 143 19.50 6.92 4.03
C ASP A 143 19.40 8.29 3.32
N ILE A 144 19.48 9.39 4.06
CA ILE A 144 19.44 10.75 3.48
C ILE A 144 20.77 11.06 2.78
N VAL A 145 21.90 10.68 3.38
CA VAL A 145 23.21 10.79 2.74
C VAL A 145 23.26 9.99 1.44
N HIS A 146 22.72 8.76 1.45
CA HIS A 146 22.60 7.93 0.25
C HIS A 146 21.74 8.60 -0.82
N ASP A 147 20.56 9.11 -0.45
CA ASP A 147 19.62 9.74 -1.39
C ASP A 147 20.22 11.04 -1.99
N LEU A 148 20.93 11.84 -1.20
CA LEU A 148 21.59 13.07 -1.64
C LEU A 148 22.77 12.82 -2.59
N ALA A 149 23.44 11.67 -2.50
CA ALA A 149 24.46 11.29 -3.46
C ALA A 149 23.87 11.02 -4.86
N ARG A 150 22.54 10.89 -4.98
CA ARG A 150 21.79 10.61 -6.22
C ARG A 150 22.33 9.40 -6.99
N ALA A 151 22.92 8.46 -6.26
CA ALA A 151 23.50 7.24 -6.81
C ALA A 151 22.48 6.10 -6.71
N GLY A 152 21.64 5.97 -7.74
CA GLY A 152 20.70 4.85 -7.87
C GLY A 152 19.36 5.06 -7.15
N THR A 153 18.79 3.98 -6.63
CA THR A 153 17.44 3.94 -6.04
C THR A 153 17.39 4.64 -4.67
N PRO A 154 16.37 5.50 -4.41
CA PRO A 154 16.16 6.09 -3.10
C PRO A 154 15.91 5.04 -2.00
N ARG A 155 16.41 5.30 -0.80
CA ARG A 155 16.22 4.47 0.39
C ARG A 155 15.22 5.04 1.37
N SER A 156 15.12 6.37 1.48
CA SER A 156 14.15 7.03 2.34
C SER A 156 12.85 7.32 1.60
N VAL A 157 11.73 7.44 2.35
CA VAL A 157 10.46 7.90 1.77
C VAL A 157 10.57 9.32 1.22
N VAL A 158 11.40 10.17 1.84
CA VAL A 158 11.65 11.55 1.39
C VAL A 158 12.33 11.54 0.04
N GLY A 159 13.37 10.73 -0.15
CA GLY A 159 14.05 10.56 -1.43
C GLY A 159 13.12 10.07 -2.53
N TRP A 160 12.25 9.11 -2.22
CA TRP A 160 11.22 8.64 -3.16
C TRP A 160 10.26 9.76 -3.59
N ILE A 161 9.76 10.55 -2.64
CA ILE A 161 8.82 11.65 -2.91
C ILE A 161 9.50 12.77 -3.72
N VAL A 162 10.76 13.08 -3.45
CA VAL A 162 11.50 14.12 -4.18
C VAL A 162 11.88 13.68 -5.60
N GLN A 163 12.10 12.39 -5.81
CA GLN A 163 12.43 11.85 -7.13
C GLN A 163 11.23 11.75 -8.07
N GLY A 164 10.06 11.42 -7.53
CA GLY A 164 8.80 11.27 -8.27
C GLY A 164 8.21 12.60 -8.73
#